data_AF-A0A9W9PXS9-F1
#
_entry.id   AF-A0A9W9PXS9-F1
#
_cell.length_a   1.000
_cell.length_b   1.000
_cell.length_c   1.000
_cell.angle_alpha   90.00
_cell.angle_beta   90.00
_cell.angle_gamma   90.00
#
_symmetry.space_group_name_H-M   'P 1'
#
loop_
_entity.id
_entity.type
_entity.pdbx_description
1 polymer ?
#
loop_
_entity_poly.entity_id
_entity_poly.type
_entity_poly.pdbx_seq_one_letter_code
_entity_poly.pdbx_strand_id
1 'polypeptide(L)'
;MSESPEPTITDQYFICNKQWGVAICRQCEHGVKPNKIVRHLTSPKGKHRISKRVAEQVVDIIRHTDEWDSVEEETRSFPTTVSRPIPVLPVYQDRLQCQFCRQVYRSRDSLRVHWSKEHQFSAYGYGGKPRPSEVAAGKQNQEGRVKQVVCQRFFPRGWGSHYIYVGHPGAAYEPETPPP
;
A
#
# COMPACT_ATOMS: atom_id res chain seq x y z
N MET A 1 15.15 -29.03 -18.45
CA MET A 1 15.18 -29.27 -16.99
C MET A 1 15.57 -27.94 -16.38
N SER A 2 14.59 -27.19 -15.87
CA SER A 2 14.84 -25.84 -15.36
C SER A 2 15.29 -25.97 -13.91
N GLU A 3 16.59 -25.89 -13.67
CA GLU A 3 17.14 -25.73 -12.33
C GLU A 3 16.51 -24.47 -11.71
N SER A 4 15.70 -24.67 -10.67
CA SER A 4 15.28 -23.56 -9.83
C SER A 4 16.52 -23.16 -9.02
N PRO A 5 16.96 -21.89 -9.07
CA PRO A 5 18.13 -21.45 -8.33
C PRO A 5 17.93 -21.73 -6.84
N GLU A 6 18.99 -22.21 -6.17
CA GLU A 6 18.95 -22.41 -4.73
C GLU A 6 18.58 -21.10 -4.01
N PRO A 7 17.74 -21.16 -2.96
CA PRO A 7 17.32 -19.96 -2.25
C PRO A 7 18.53 -19.26 -1.65
N THR A 8 18.74 -18.01 -2.05
CA THR A 8 19.81 -17.17 -1.55
C THR A 8 19.52 -16.73 -0.11
N ILE A 9 20.54 -16.24 0.59
CA ILE A 9 20.35 -15.61 1.92
C ILE A 9 19.33 -14.47 1.88
N THR A 10 19.17 -13.79 0.73
CA THR A 10 18.17 -12.74 0.51
C THR A 10 16.75 -13.29 0.60
N ASP A 11 16.50 -14.48 0.04
CA ASP A 11 15.17 -15.11 -0.01
C ASP A 11 14.62 -15.45 1.39
N GLN A 12 15.51 -15.56 2.38
CA GLN A 12 15.14 -15.77 3.79
C GLN A 12 14.43 -14.54 4.38
N TYR A 13 14.79 -13.33 3.94
CA TYR A 13 14.29 -12.08 4.52
C TYR A 13 13.29 -11.37 3.61
N PHE A 14 13.50 -11.43 2.30
CA PHE A 14 12.79 -10.61 1.34
C PHE A 14 12.16 -11.43 0.22
N ILE A 15 11.10 -10.85 -0.37
CA ILE A 15 10.69 -11.12 -1.74
C ILE A 15 11.02 -9.86 -2.54
N CYS A 16 11.95 -9.97 -3.48
CA CYS A 16 12.27 -8.86 -4.36
C CYS A 16 11.22 -8.75 -5.47
N ASN A 17 10.53 -7.62 -5.50
CA ASN A 17 9.63 -7.29 -6.59
C ASN A 17 10.38 -6.44 -7.61
N LYS A 18 10.86 -7.08 -8.69
CA LYS A 18 11.59 -6.44 -9.78
C LYS A 18 10.76 -5.38 -10.50
N GLN A 19 9.45 -5.63 -10.72
CA GLN A 19 8.56 -4.73 -11.44
C GLN A 19 8.52 -3.31 -10.85
N TRP A 20 8.64 -3.19 -9.52
CA TRP A 20 8.60 -1.90 -8.84
C TRP A 20 9.89 -1.59 -8.06
N GLY A 21 10.92 -2.44 -8.17
CA GLY A 21 12.17 -2.30 -7.47
C GLY A 21 12.02 -2.18 -5.94
N VAL A 22 11.19 -3.04 -5.34
CA VAL A 22 10.93 -3.04 -3.88
C VAL A 22 11.26 -4.39 -3.29
N ALA A 23 12.04 -4.44 -2.22
CA ALA A 23 12.20 -5.65 -1.41
C ALA A 23 11.11 -5.68 -0.35
N ILE A 24 10.27 -6.72 -0.36
CA ILE A 24 9.18 -6.87 0.59
C ILE A 24 9.65 -7.80 1.71
N CYS A 25 9.74 -7.27 2.93
CA CYS A 25 10.17 -8.07 4.07
C CYS A 25 9.10 -9.11 4.44
N ARG A 26 9.49 -10.38 4.52
CA ARG A 26 8.60 -11.50 4.86
C ARG A 26 8.00 -11.42 6.27
N GLN A 27 8.78 -10.97 7.25
CA GLN A 27 8.37 -10.91 8.66
C GLN A 27 7.67 -9.59 9.04
N CYS A 28 8.02 -8.50 8.34
CA CYS A 28 7.44 -7.18 8.59
C CYS A 28 6.27 -6.84 7.67
N GLU A 29 6.09 -7.61 6.59
CA GLU A 29 4.99 -7.48 5.63
C GLU A 29 4.88 -6.07 5.03
N HIS A 30 6.03 -5.48 4.71
CA HIS A 30 6.09 -4.20 4.02
C HIS A 30 7.34 -4.09 3.14
N GLY A 31 7.24 -3.24 2.13
CA GLY A 31 8.36 -2.82 1.32
C GLY A 31 9.44 -2.14 2.15
N VAL A 32 10.69 -2.42 1.80
CA VAL A 32 11.90 -1.81 2.33
C VAL A 32 12.70 -1.32 1.14
N LYS A 33 13.01 -0.03 1.14
CA LYS A 33 13.84 0.58 0.10
C LYS A 33 15.28 0.06 0.20
N PRO A 34 16.01 -0.13 -0.92
CA PRO A 34 17.39 -0.62 -0.92
C PRO A 34 18.29 0.07 0.11
N ASN A 35 18.29 1.40 0.13
CA ASN A 35 19.12 2.19 1.03
C ASN A 35 18.73 2.06 2.52
N LYS A 36 17.57 1.46 2.82
CA LYS A 36 17.08 1.20 4.19
C LYS A 36 17.20 -0.26 4.60
N ILE A 37 17.59 -1.19 3.72
CA ILE A 37 17.66 -2.63 4.03
C ILE A 37 18.63 -2.89 5.18
N VAL A 38 19.86 -2.36 5.12
CA VAL A 38 20.84 -2.54 6.21
C VAL A 38 20.28 -2.05 7.54
N ARG A 39 19.71 -0.84 7.56
CA ARG A 39 19.11 -0.26 8.78
C ARG A 39 17.90 -1.08 9.25
N HIS A 40 17.09 -1.62 8.34
CA HIS A 40 15.92 -2.44 8.67
C HIS A 40 16.32 -3.75 9.33
N LEU A 41 17.31 -4.45 8.78
CA LEU A 41 17.79 -5.73 9.30
C LEU A 41 18.57 -5.59 10.61
N THR A 42 19.38 -4.54 10.75
CA THR A 42 20.29 -4.36 11.90
C THR A 42 19.69 -3.59 13.07
N SER A 43 18.55 -2.90 12.89
CA SER A 43 17.97 -2.03 13.93
C SER A 43 17.75 -2.80 15.25
N PRO A 44 18.31 -2.33 16.38
CA PRO A 44 18.10 -2.97 17.69
C PRO A 44 16.63 -2.98 18.13
N LYS A 45 15.89 -1.95 17.72
CA LYS A 45 14.44 -1.79 17.94
C LYS A 45 13.59 -2.51 16.88
N GLY A 46 14.23 -3.13 15.88
CA GLY A 46 13.57 -3.85 14.80
C GLY A 46 13.29 -5.32 15.14
N LYS A 47 12.61 -6.01 14.22
CA LYS A 47 12.23 -7.43 14.35
C LYS A 47 13.37 -8.42 14.04
N HIS A 48 14.42 -7.98 13.32
CA HIS A 48 15.42 -8.88 12.73
C HIS A 48 16.72 -8.97 13.53
N ARG A 49 17.31 -7.84 13.97
CA ARG A 49 18.57 -7.79 14.76
C ARG A 49 19.72 -8.61 14.15
N ILE A 50 19.86 -8.54 12.84
CA ILE A 50 20.89 -9.26 12.07
C ILE A 50 22.21 -8.50 12.12
N SER A 51 23.33 -9.22 11.99
CA SER A 51 24.64 -8.59 11.93
C SER A 51 24.79 -7.70 10.70
N LYS A 52 25.56 -6.62 10.84
CA LYS A 52 25.80 -5.67 9.74
C LYS A 52 26.39 -6.35 8.51
N ARG A 53 27.36 -7.27 8.71
CA ARG A 53 28.01 -8.04 7.65
C ARG A 53 27.00 -8.83 6.80
N VAL A 54 26.06 -9.53 7.46
CA VAL A 54 25.02 -10.30 6.75
C VAL A 54 24.05 -9.36 6.04
N ALA A 55 23.68 -8.25 6.67
CA ALA A 55 22.78 -7.28 6.06
C ALA A 55 23.38 -6.61 4.81
N GLU A 56 24.69 -6.37 4.80
CA GLU A 56 25.43 -5.87 3.63
C GLU A 56 25.46 -6.91 2.50
N GLN A 57 25.74 -8.18 2.82
CA GLN A 57 25.67 -9.28 1.84
C GLN A 57 24.29 -9.40 1.18
N VAL A 58 23.20 -9.25 1.95
CA VAL A 58 21.83 -9.25 1.40
C VAL A 58 21.63 -8.09 0.42
N VAL A 59 22.11 -6.89 0.75
CA VAL A 59 22.00 -5.74 -0.16
C VAL A 59 22.79 -5.93 -1.45
N ASP A 60 24.01 -6.49 -1.35
CA ASP A 60 24.84 -6.74 -2.52
C ASP A 60 24.19 -7.75 -3.46
N ILE A 61 23.64 -8.84 -2.92
CA ILE A 61 22.88 -9.83 -3.71
C ILE A 61 21.69 -9.17 -4.42
N ILE A 62 20.88 -8.38 -3.70
CA ILE A 62 19.71 -7.71 -4.30
C ILE A 62 20.13 -6.79 -5.45
N ARG A 63 21.21 -6.02 -5.26
CA ARG A 63 21.72 -5.12 -6.30
C ARG A 63 22.19 -5.86 -7.55
N HIS A 64 22.82 -7.03 -7.37
CA HIS A 64 23.36 -7.81 -8.48
C HIS A 64 22.32 -8.71 -9.17
N THR A 65 21.34 -9.25 -8.44
CA THR A 65 20.38 -10.23 -8.96
C THR A 65 19.10 -9.61 -9.49
N ASP A 66 18.67 -8.48 -8.92
CA ASP A 66 17.37 -7.89 -9.23
C ASP A 66 17.42 -6.71 -10.20
N GLU A 67 18.61 -6.37 -10.72
CA GLU A 67 18.83 -5.27 -11.67
C GLU A 67 18.05 -4.01 -11.25
N TRP A 68 18.11 -3.68 -9.96
CA TRP A 68 17.46 -2.48 -9.46
C TRP A 68 18.16 -1.27 -10.05
N ASP A 69 17.65 -0.81 -11.19
CA ASP A 69 18.14 0.37 -11.86
C ASP A 69 18.23 1.52 -10.87
N SER A 70 19.32 2.25 -10.97
CA SER A 70 19.70 3.44 -10.20
C SER A 70 18.73 4.62 -10.36
N VAL A 71 17.49 4.36 -10.84
CA VAL A 71 16.41 5.35 -10.86
C VAL A 71 16.28 5.93 -9.46
N GLU A 72 16.44 7.24 -9.39
CA GLU A 72 16.37 8.00 -8.15
C GLU A 72 15.06 7.66 -7.42
N GLU A 73 15.17 7.44 -6.10
CA GLU A 73 14.06 7.00 -5.26
C GLU A 73 12.86 7.96 -5.23
N GLU A 74 12.95 9.14 -5.84
CA GLU A 74 11.91 10.17 -5.84
C GLU A 74 11.15 10.26 -7.18
N THR A 75 11.71 9.68 -8.26
CA THR A 75 11.09 9.69 -9.60
C THR A 75 10.38 8.38 -9.93
N ARG A 76 10.62 7.32 -9.14
CA ARG A 76 10.03 5.99 -9.38
C ARG A 76 8.50 5.95 -9.14
N SER A 77 7.71 5.81 -10.19
CA SER A 77 6.25 5.71 -10.02
C SER A 77 5.84 4.35 -9.44
N PHE A 78 5.10 4.34 -8.33
CA PHE A 78 4.48 3.13 -7.79
C PHE A 78 3.03 3.01 -8.27
N PRO A 79 2.55 1.78 -8.53
CA PRO A 79 1.21 1.55 -9.06
C PRO A 79 0.15 2.06 -8.08
N THR A 80 -0.94 2.58 -8.61
CA THR A 80 -2.17 2.86 -7.86
C THR A 80 -3.16 1.70 -7.94
N THR A 81 -2.93 0.75 -8.86
CA THR A 81 -3.77 -0.43 -9.07
C THR A 81 -2.92 -1.62 -9.49
N VAL A 82 -3.28 -2.81 -9.00
CA VAL A 82 -2.74 -4.11 -9.43
C VAL A 82 -3.88 -5.08 -9.68
N SER A 83 -3.70 -6.02 -10.62
CA SER A 83 -4.73 -7.01 -10.95
C SER A 83 -4.89 -8.05 -9.84
N ARG A 84 -3.80 -8.50 -9.23
CA ARG A 84 -3.78 -9.51 -8.15
C ARG A 84 -3.01 -9.00 -6.93
N PRO A 85 -3.26 -9.55 -5.73
CA PRO A 85 -2.47 -9.22 -4.55
C PRO A 85 -0.99 -9.47 -4.78
N ILE A 86 -0.18 -8.50 -4.37
CA ILE A 86 1.26 -8.63 -4.27
C ILE A 86 1.56 -9.57 -3.08
N PRO A 87 2.33 -10.64 -3.28
CA PRO A 87 2.65 -11.60 -2.22
C PRO A 87 3.22 -10.93 -0.97
N VAL A 88 2.94 -11.52 0.21
CA VAL A 88 3.44 -11.09 1.53
C VAL A 88 2.90 -9.74 2.03
N LEU A 89 2.45 -8.83 1.15
CA LEU A 89 1.85 -7.58 1.59
C LEU A 89 0.47 -7.82 2.22
N PRO A 90 0.14 -7.15 3.34
CA PRO A 90 -1.16 -7.27 3.99
C PRO A 90 -2.26 -6.77 3.07
N VAL A 91 -3.33 -7.55 2.98
CA VAL A 91 -4.55 -7.21 2.24
C VAL A 91 -5.51 -6.50 3.18
N TYR A 92 -5.95 -5.30 2.80
CA TYR A 92 -6.92 -4.51 3.55
C TYR A 92 -8.25 -4.51 2.81
N GLN A 93 -9.33 -4.96 3.45
CA GLN A 93 -10.65 -5.14 2.82
C GLN A 93 -11.60 -3.95 3.04
N ASP A 94 -11.37 -3.18 4.10
CA ASP A 94 -12.26 -2.14 4.63
C ASP A 94 -11.85 -0.72 4.17
N ARG A 95 -11.29 -0.61 2.97
CA ARG A 95 -10.69 0.65 2.49
C ARG A 95 -11.63 1.40 1.57
N LEU A 96 -11.52 2.72 1.57
CA LEU A 96 -12.50 3.60 0.95
C LEU A 96 -11.89 4.29 -0.26
N GLN A 97 -12.42 3.99 -1.43
CA GLN A 97 -12.02 4.61 -2.69
C GLN A 97 -12.89 5.83 -2.99
N CYS A 98 -12.26 6.96 -3.28
CA CYS A 98 -12.91 8.15 -3.80
C CYS A 98 -13.45 7.90 -5.22
N GLN A 99 -14.74 8.13 -5.46
CA GLN A 99 -15.31 7.97 -6.80
C GLN A 99 -14.91 9.07 -7.79
N PHE A 100 -14.40 10.23 -7.33
CA PHE A 100 -13.94 11.30 -8.22
C PHE A 100 -12.56 11.02 -8.85
N CYS A 101 -11.61 10.49 -8.07
CA CYS A 101 -10.22 10.33 -8.50
C CYS A 101 -9.61 8.94 -8.27
N ARG A 102 -10.41 7.98 -7.76
CA ARG A 102 -10.01 6.59 -7.48
C ARG A 102 -8.91 6.40 -6.43
N GLN A 103 -8.46 7.46 -5.76
CA GLN A 103 -7.56 7.39 -4.63
C GLN A 103 -8.20 6.64 -3.45
N VAL A 104 -7.40 5.86 -2.73
CA VAL A 104 -7.88 4.97 -1.65
C VAL A 104 -7.41 5.51 -0.30
N TYR A 105 -8.33 5.52 0.66
CA TYR A 105 -8.16 6.11 1.98
C TYR A 105 -8.51 5.10 3.09
N ARG A 106 -7.93 5.31 4.27
CA ARG A 106 -8.13 4.43 5.43
C ARG A 106 -9.46 4.66 6.12
N SER A 107 -9.95 5.91 6.14
CA SER A 107 -11.14 6.28 6.91
C SER A 107 -11.97 7.34 6.19
N ARG A 108 -13.26 7.40 6.53
CA ARG A 108 -14.19 8.43 6.03
C ARG A 108 -13.68 9.84 6.34
N ASP A 109 -12.98 10.02 7.46
CA ASP A 109 -12.43 11.33 7.84
C ASP A 109 -11.33 11.77 6.88
N SER A 110 -10.38 10.88 6.58
CA SER A 110 -9.34 11.17 5.58
C SER A 110 -9.94 11.42 4.19
N LEU A 111 -11.00 10.68 3.83
CA LEU A 111 -11.71 10.87 2.56
C LEU A 111 -12.49 12.20 2.52
N ARG A 112 -13.11 12.63 3.62
CA ARG A 112 -13.79 13.94 3.73
C ARG A 112 -12.81 15.09 3.57
N VAL A 113 -11.65 15.02 4.22
CA VAL A 113 -10.58 16.01 4.06
C VAL A 113 -10.11 16.07 2.61
N HIS A 114 -9.93 14.90 1.98
CA HIS A 114 -9.59 14.82 0.56
C HIS A 114 -10.65 15.44 -0.35
N TRP A 115 -11.93 15.09 -0.17
CA TRP A 115 -13.02 15.66 -0.94
C TRP A 115 -13.08 17.18 -0.85
N SER A 116 -12.90 17.74 0.35
CA SER A 116 -12.90 19.19 0.55
C SER A 116 -11.73 19.87 -0.16
N LYS A 117 -10.52 19.27 -0.11
CA LYS A 117 -9.31 19.87 -0.68
C LYS A 117 -9.19 19.72 -2.18
N GLU A 118 -9.43 18.51 -2.70
CA GLU A 118 -9.16 18.15 -4.10
C GLU A 118 -10.39 18.28 -4.99
N HIS A 119 -11.59 18.24 -4.40
CA HIS A 119 -12.84 18.22 -5.17
C HIS A 119 -13.82 19.32 -4.74
N GLN A 120 -13.42 20.18 -3.79
CA GLN A 120 -14.27 21.22 -3.20
C GLN A 120 -15.64 20.69 -2.73
N PHE A 121 -15.71 19.39 -2.44
CA PHE A 121 -16.94 18.70 -2.09
C PHE A 121 -17.09 18.66 -0.57
N SER A 122 -18.27 19.10 -0.11
CA SER A 122 -18.73 18.90 1.25
C SER A 122 -20.12 18.27 1.21
N ALA A 123 -20.32 17.22 2.01
CA ALA A 123 -21.62 16.57 2.15
C ALA A 123 -22.61 17.40 2.99
N TYR A 124 -22.10 18.40 3.71
CA TYR A 124 -22.88 19.30 4.53
C TYR A 124 -22.67 20.73 4.00
N GLY A 125 -23.74 21.54 3.99
CA GLY A 125 -23.64 22.96 3.64
C GLY A 125 -22.65 23.71 4.56
N TYR A 126 -22.16 24.86 4.09
CA TYR A 126 -21.28 25.71 4.89
C TYR A 126 -22.12 26.53 5.90
N GLY A 127 -21.76 26.42 7.19
CA GLY A 127 -22.34 27.22 8.27
C GLY A 127 -23.45 26.53 9.08
N GLY A 128 -23.32 26.55 10.41
CA GLY A 128 -24.31 26.01 11.34
C GLY A 128 -24.25 24.49 11.57
N LYS A 129 -24.96 24.03 12.60
CA LYS A 129 -25.12 22.60 12.90
C LYS A 129 -26.21 22.04 11.97
N PRO A 130 -25.93 21.01 11.16
CA PRO A 130 -26.90 20.45 10.23
C PRO A 130 -28.11 19.87 10.97
N ARG A 131 -29.30 20.04 10.39
CA ARG A 131 -30.54 19.42 10.85
C ARG A 131 -30.48 17.91 10.65
N PRO A 132 -31.22 17.10 11.42
CA PRO A 132 -31.21 15.63 11.27
C PRO A 132 -31.50 15.14 9.84
N SER A 133 -32.40 15.80 9.10
CA SER A 133 -32.70 15.48 7.70
C SER A 133 -31.53 15.78 6.76
N GLU A 134 -30.82 16.89 6.97
CA GLU A 134 -29.61 17.24 6.24
C GLU A 134 -28.46 16.29 6.56
N VAL A 135 -28.43 15.75 7.79
CA VAL A 135 -27.47 14.70 8.17
C VAL A 135 -27.71 13.42 7.39
N ALA A 136 -28.97 12.98 7.28
CA ALA A 136 -29.33 11.78 6.51
C ALA A 136 -29.01 11.94 5.01
N ALA A 137 -29.45 13.04 4.40
CA ALA A 137 -29.16 13.34 2.99
C ALA A 137 -27.66 13.48 2.72
N GLY A 138 -26.92 14.13 3.63
CA GLY A 138 -25.48 14.25 3.57
C GLY A 138 -24.78 12.88 3.62
N LYS A 139 -25.22 11.97 4.49
CA LYS A 139 -24.69 10.59 4.54
C LYS A 139 -24.92 9.83 3.24
N GLN A 140 -26.14 9.87 2.70
CA GLN A 140 -26.47 9.20 1.44
C GLN A 140 -25.63 9.75 0.27
N ASN A 141 -25.46 11.07 0.20
CA ASN A 141 -24.60 11.70 -0.81
C ASN A 141 -23.13 11.27 -0.65
N GLN A 142 -22.64 11.04 0.57
CA GLN A 142 -21.29 10.48 0.77
C GLN A 142 -21.18 9.03 0.33
N GLU A 143 -22.19 8.21 0.62
CA GLU A 143 -22.22 6.79 0.25
C GLU A 143 -22.17 6.60 -1.26
N GLY A 144 -22.90 7.43 -2.03
CA GLY A 144 -22.79 7.44 -3.50
C GLY A 144 -21.44 7.92 -4.06
N ARG A 145 -20.54 8.44 -3.22
CA ARG A 145 -19.22 8.99 -3.62
C ARG A 145 -18.04 8.17 -3.12
N VAL A 146 -18.31 7.07 -2.41
CA VAL A 146 -17.30 6.17 -1.88
C VAL A 146 -17.57 4.75 -2.32
N LYS A 147 -16.51 4.00 -2.59
CA LYS A 147 -16.59 2.55 -2.83
C LYS A 147 -15.70 1.84 -1.83
N GLN A 148 -16.23 0.81 -1.17
CA GLN A 148 -15.40 -0.11 -0.40
C GLN A 148 -14.58 -0.97 -1.36
N VAL A 149 -13.27 -1.07 -1.09
CA VAL A 149 -12.32 -1.75 -1.96
C VAL A 149 -11.30 -2.54 -1.15
N VAL A 150 -10.78 -3.59 -1.78
CA VAL A 150 -9.54 -4.22 -1.33
C VAL A 150 -8.34 -3.44 -1.83
N CYS A 151 -7.36 -3.24 -0.95
CA CYS A 151 -6.09 -2.66 -1.34
C CYS A 151 -4.91 -3.23 -0.55
N GLN A 152 -3.71 -2.92 -1.02
CA GLN A 152 -2.44 -3.15 -0.34
C GLN A 152 -1.64 -1.84 -0.30
N ARG A 153 -0.44 -1.85 0.28
CA ARG A 153 0.53 -0.75 0.16
C ARG A 153 1.93 -1.30 0.31
N PHE A 154 2.92 -0.73 -0.39
CA PHE A 154 4.31 -1.10 -0.17
C PHE A 154 4.82 -0.60 1.17
N PHE A 155 4.77 0.71 1.37
CA PHE A 155 5.42 1.34 2.51
C PHE A 155 4.39 1.77 3.55
N PRO A 156 4.68 1.65 4.85
CA PRO A 156 3.77 2.12 5.88
C PRO A 156 3.70 3.66 5.97
N ARG A 157 4.76 4.36 5.53
CA ARG A 157 4.93 5.83 5.62
C ARG A 157 5.84 6.34 4.50
N GLY A 158 5.77 7.65 4.25
CA GLY A 158 6.63 8.36 3.30
C GLY A 158 6.15 8.25 1.86
N TRP A 159 6.99 8.67 0.92
CA TRP A 159 6.68 8.59 -0.50
C TRP A 159 6.50 7.13 -0.95
N GLY A 160 5.48 6.86 -1.78
CA GLY A 160 5.07 5.51 -2.18
C GLY A 160 4.23 4.73 -1.15
N SER A 161 3.82 5.36 -0.04
CA SER A 161 2.98 4.73 0.98
C SER A 161 1.47 4.77 0.70
N HIS A 162 1.07 5.24 -0.50
CA HIS A 162 -0.31 5.24 -0.92
C HIS A 162 -0.85 3.81 -1.04
N TYR A 163 -2.17 3.71 -0.95
CA TYR A 163 -2.87 2.45 -1.13
C TYR A 163 -3.00 2.10 -2.60
N ILE A 164 -2.84 0.81 -2.90
CA ILE A 164 -2.84 0.21 -4.23
C ILE A 164 -4.10 -0.64 -4.32
N TYR A 165 -5.05 -0.24 -5.15
CA TYR A 165 -6.27 -1.00 -5.38
C TYR A 165 -5.95 -2.39 -5.95
N VAL A 166 -6.61 -3.44 -5.45
CA VAL A 166 -6.46 -4.81 -5.93
C VAL A 166 -7.73 -5.21 -6.68
N GLY A 167 -7.61 -5.45 -7.99
CA GLY A 167 -8.75 -5.76 -8.86
C GLY A 167 -9.38 -7.14 -8.60
N HIS A 168 -8.56 -8.16 -8.39
CA HIS A 168 -8.97 -9.54 -8.13
C HIS A 168 -8.30 -10.06 -6.85
N PRO A 169 -8.83 -9.68 -5.68
CA PRO A 169 -8.27 -10.06 -4.37
C PRO A 169 -8.34 -11.58 -4.05
N GLY A 170 -8.96 -12.39 -4.90
CA GLY A 170 -9.10 -13.84 -4.73
C GLY A 170 -10.42 -14.25 -4.07
N ALA A 171 -10.63 -15.56 -3.90
CA ALA A 171 -11.91 -16.16 -3.46
C ALA A 171 -12.36 -15.74 -2.04
N ALA A 172 -11.51 -15.10 -1.25
CA ALA A 172 -11.82 -14.63 0.10
C ALA A 172 -12.41 -13.21 0.15
N TYR A 173 -12.70 -12.60 -1.00
CA TYR A 173 -13.34 -11.28 -1.07
C TYR A 173 -14.70 -11.38 -1.76
N GLU A 174 -15.74 -11.34 -0.95
CA GLU A 174 -17.08 -10.96 -1.40
C GLU A 174 -17.19 -9.45 -1.20
N PRO A 175 -17.27 -8.63 -2.26
CA PRO A 175 -17.64 -7.23 -2.07
C PRO A 175 -19.03 -7.20 -1.44
N GLU A 176 -19.18 -6.57 -0.28
CA GLU A 176 -20.51 -6.35 0.29
C GLU A 176 -21.38 -5.69 -0.78
N THR A 177 -22.52 -6.32 -1.07
CA THR A 177 -23.50 -5.74 -1.98
C THR A 177 -23.94 -4.41 -1.37
N PRO A 178 -23.85 -3.29 -2.10
CA PRO A 178 -24.36 -2.03 -1.58
C PRO A 178 -25.85 -2.23 -1.24
N PRO A 179 -26.33 -1.72 -0.10
CA PRO A 179 -27.72 -1.87 0.27
C PRO A 179 -28.62 -1.27 -0.84
N PRO A 180 -29.79 -1.89 -1.11
CA PRO A 180 -30.72 -1.43 -2.14
C PRO A 180 -31.24 0.00 -1.90
#